data_AF-E1YAZ0-F1
#
_entry.id   AF-E1YAZ0-F1
#
_cell.length_a   1.000
_cell.length_b   1.000
_cell.length_c   1.000
_cell.angle_alpha   90.00
_cell.angle_beta   90.00
_cell.angle_gamma   90.00
#
_symmetry.space_group_name_H-M   'P 1'
#
loop_
_entity.id
_entity.type
_entity.pdbx_description
1 polymer ?
#
loop_
_entity_poly.entity_id
_entity_poly.type
_entity_poly.pdbx_seq_one_letter_code
_entity_poly.pdbx_strand_id
1 'polypeptide(L)'
;MDQIDLFLLYNKEVAEAKLKIIERLQKQSNAKSDKRTSNIDIAHHILKSAGKPLHVSKIIELAKQDYNVQLDRDSIVSAILKKVNVGQTFIRTAPNTFAIVQAEEAP
;
A
#
# COMPACT_ATOMS: atom_id res chain seq x y z
N MET A 1 -23.94 27.67 -37.90
CA MET A 1 -22.87 26.95 -37.18
C MET A 1 -22.18 26.11 -38.21
N ASP A 2 -20.92 26.43 -38.51
CA ASP A 2 -20.19 25.77 -39.58
C ASP A 2 -19.88 24.32 -39.18
N GLN A 3 -19.77 23.39 -40.14
CA GLN A 3 -19.52 21.97 -39.81
C GLN A 3 -18.20 21.79 -39.03
N ILE A 4 -17.23 22.67 -39.33
CA ILE A 4 -15.95 22.75 -38.64
C ILE A 4 -16.14 23.18 -37.17
N ASP A 5 -17.00 24.16 -36.90
CA ASP A 5 -17.26 24.64 -35.54
C ASP A 5 -17.88 23.54 -34.67
N LEU A 6 -18.81 22.77 -35.25
CA LEU A 6 -19.44 21.65 -34.54
C LEU A 6 -18.43 20.53 -34.23
N PHE A 7 -17.55 20.22 -35.18
CA PHE A 7 -16.48 19.24 -34.97
C PHE A 7 -15.49 19.71 -33.89
N LEU A 8 -15.10 20.99 -33.89
CA LEU A 8 -14.21 21.55 -32.87
C LEU A 8 -14.85 21.55 -31.48
N LEU A 9 -16.13 21.90 -31.39
CA LEU A 9 -16.88 21.88 -30.14
C LEU A 9 -16.97 20.47 -29.57
N TYR A 10 -17.31 19.49 -30.41
CA TYR A 10 -17.35 18.09 -30.01
C TYR A 10 -16.00 17.59 -29.47
N ASN A 11 -14.91 17.86 -30.18
CA ASN A 11 -13.58 17.43 -29.74
C ASN A 11 -13.18 18.09 -28.42
N LYS A 12 -13.52 19.37 -28.23
CA LYS A 12 -13.30 20.09 -26.97
C LYS A 12 -14.05 19.42 -25.82
N GLU A 13 -15.34 19.14 -25.97
CA GLU A 13 -16.15 18.48 -24.94
C GLU A 13 -15.61 17.08 -24.58
N VAL A 14 -15.21 16.31 -25.59
CA VAL A 14 -14.61 14.99 -25.38
C VAL A 14 -13.28 15.09 -24.64
N ALA A 15 -12.44 16.06 -24.98
CA ALA A 15 -11.17 16.28 -24.30
C ALA A 15 -11.37 16.68 -22.83
N GLU A 16 -12.30 17.59 -22.55
CA GLU A 16 -12.65 18.01 -21.18
C GLU A 16 -13.22 16.85 -20.36
N ALA A 17 -14.07 16.00 -20.95
CA ALA A 17 -14.60 14.81 -20.30
C ALA A 17 -13.48 13.81 -19.95
N LYS A 18 -12.55 13.57 -20.88
CA LYS A 18 -11.38 12.70 -20.65
C LYS A 18 -10.47 13.27 -19.56
N LEU A 19 -10.19 14.57 -19.56
CA LEU A 19 -9.38 15.23 -18.53
C LEU A 19 -10.00 15.05 -17.13
N LYS A 20 -11.32 15.28 -16.98
CA LYS A 20 -12.01 15.07 -15.70
C LYS A 20 -11.89 13.63 -15.18
N ILE A 21 -11.95 12.64 -16.08
CA ILE A 21 -11.77 11.23 -15.72
C ILE A 21 -10.33 10.98 -15.24
N ILE A 22 -9.34 11.49 -15.99
CA ILE A 22 -7.92 11.35 -15.64
C ILE A 22 -7.64 12.01 -14.28
N GLU A 23 -8.11 13.23 -14.04
CA GLU A 23 -7.96 13.94 -12.77
C GLU A 23 -8.59 13.17 -11.60
N ARG A 24 -9.78 12.59 -11.80
CA ARG A 24 -10.44 11.78 -10.78
C ARG A 24 -9.66 10.52 -10.45
N LEU A 25 -9.13 9.84 -11.46
CA LEU A 25 -8.29 8.66 -11.30
C LEU A 25 -6.97 9.00 -10.62
N GLN A 26 -6.32 10.11 -11.03
CA GLN A 26 -5.12 10.62 -10.39
C GLN A 26 -5.36 11.04 -8.94
N LYS A 27 -6.51 11.66 -8.63
CA LYS A 27 -6.86 12.01 -7.25
C LYS A 27 -7.16 10.77 -6.39
N GLN A 28 -7.79 9.75 -6.95
CA GLN A 28 -7.97 8.46 -6.26
C GLN A 28 -6.65 7.69 -6.09
N SER A 29 -5.73 7.77 -7.05
CA SER A 29 -4.39 7.21 -6.89
C SER A 29 -3.59 8.00 -5.87
N ASN A 30 -3.63 9.33 -5.90
CA ASN A 30 -2.94 10.23 -4.98
C ASN A 30 -3.47 10.14 -3.54
N ALA A 31 -4.78 9.98 -3.35
CA ALA A 31 -5.37 9.67 -2.04
C ALA A 31 -4.92 8.30 -1.48
N LYS A 32 -4.45 7.39 -2.34
CA LYS A 32 -3.81 6.12 -1.95
C LYS A 32 -2.28 6.17 -1.99
N SER A 33 -1.66 7.23 -2.51
CA SER A 33 -0.23 7.29 -2.83
C SER A 33 0.57 8.38 -2.12
N ASP A 34 0.09 8.87 -0.97
CA ASP A 34 1.03 9.27 0.10
C ASP A 34 1.67 8.02 0.78
N LYS A 35 1.48 6.85 0.16
CA LYS A 35 2.35 5.68 0.28
C LYS A 35 3.65 5.92 -0.48
N ARG A 36 4.52 6.77 0.10
CA ARG A 36 5.93 6.37 0.19
C ARG A 36 5.89 4.95 0.74
N THR A 37 6.24 3.92 -0.04
CA THR A 37 6.22 2.50 0.38
C THR A 37 6.77 2.43 1.79
N SER A 38 5.87 2.41 2.76
CA SER A 38 6.28 2.69 4.12
C SER A 38 6.99 1.43 4.60
N ASN A 39 7.97 1.57 5.48
CA ASN A 39 8.65 0.41 6.05
C ASN A 39 7.64 -0.63 6.60
N ILE A 40 6.45 -0.16 7.02
CA ILE A 40 5.28 -0.96 7.38
C ILE A 40 4.69 -1.74 6.20
N ASP A 41 4.50 -1.13 5.03
CA ASP A 41 3.96 -1.82 3.85
C ASP A 41 4.90 -2.95 3.40
N ILE A 42 6.22 -2.72 3.46
CA ILE A 42 7.22 -3.77 3.16
C ILE A 42 7.10 -4.91 4.17
N ALA A 43 7.05 -4.61 5.47
CA ALA A 43 6.84 -5.63 6.49
C ALA A 43 5.50 -6.37 6.33
N HIS A 44 4.45 -5.68 5.91
CA HIS A 44 3.16 -6.29 5.58
C HIS A 44 3.29 -7.27 4.41
N HIS A 45 3.95 -6.89 3.32
CA HIS A 45 4.17 -7.76 2.17
C HIS A 45 5.01 -8.98 2.53
N ILE A 46 6.06 -8.82 3.32
CA ILE A 46 6.91 -9.93 3.79
C ILE A 46 6.10 -10.91 4.64
N LEU A 47 5.35 -10.41 5.62
CA LEU A 47 4.51 -11.25 6.48
C LEU A 47 3.38 -11.94 5.70
N LYS A 48 2.80 -11.25 4.71
CA LYS A 48 1.80 -11.81 3.82
C LYS A 48 2.36 -12.90 2.91
N SER A 49 3.54 -12.67 2.34
CA SER A 49 4.25 -13.65 1.50
C SER A 49 4.67 -14.89 2.29
N ALA A 50 5.12 -14.69 3.54
CA ALA A 50 5.53 -15.78 4.41
C ALA A 50 4.36 -16.62 4.93
N GLY A 51 3.15 -16.05 5.02
CA GLY A 51 1.94 -16.74 5.47
C GLY A 51 1.99 -17.26 6.91
N LYS A 52 2.99 -16.84 7.70
CA LYS A 52 3.22 -17.31 9.06
C LYS A 52 3.78 -16.19 9.94
N PRO A 53 3.67 -16.32 11.29
CA PRO A 53 4.29 -15.37 12.19
C PRO A 53 5.82 -15.35 11.98
N LEU A 54 6.39 -14.15 11.84
CA LEU A 54 7.83 -13.97 11.71
C LEU A 54 8.38 -13.08 12.82
N HIS A 55 9.58 -13.44 13.28
CA HIS A 55 10.35 -12.61 14.18
C HIS A 55 10.89 -11.38 13.46
N VAL A 56 11.01 -10.25 14.16
CA VAL A 56 11.46 -8.97 13.58
C VAL A 56 12.79 -9.07 12.84
N SER A 57 13.74 -9.85 13.36
CA SER A 57 15.03 -10.06 12.70
C SER A 57 14.88 -10.67 11.30
N LYS A 58 13.93 -11.61 11.13
CA LYS A 58 13.67 -12.24 9.83
C LYS A 58 12.98 -11.28 8.88
N ILE A 59 12.10 -10.41 9.39
CA ILE A 59 11.46 -9.36 8.60
C ILE A 59 12.52 -8.37 8.06
N ILE A 60 13.49 -7.97 8.89
CA ILE A 60 14.58 -7.08 8.47
C ILE A 60 15.47 -7.75 7.42
N GLU A 61 15.79 -9.02 7.60
CA GLU A 61 16.59 -9.79 6.64
C GLU A 61 15.89 -9.90 5.29
N LEU A 62 14.62 -10.28 5.27
CA LEU A 62 13.81 -10.38 4.05
C LEU A 62 13.58 -9.01 3.40
N ALA A 63 13.43 -7.93 4.16
CA ALA A 63 13.33 -6.58 3.61
C ALA A 63 14.62 -6.15 2.89
N LYS A 64 15.77 -6.55 3.44
CA LYS A 64 17.06 -6.30 2.80
C LYS A 64 17.24 -7.18 1.56
N GLN A 65 16.80 -8.43 1.57
CA GLN A 65 16.94 -9.35 0.44
C GLN A 65 15.97 -9.04 -0.71
N ASP A 66 14.68 -8.88 -0.40
CA ASP A 66 13.62 -8.79 -1.41
C ASP A 66 13.40 -7.35 -1.91
N TYR A 67 13.63 -6.36 -1.05
CA TYR A 67 13.34 -4.95 -1.34
C TYR A 67 14.58 -4.04 -1.31
N ASN A 68 15.76 -4.57 -0.94
CA ASN A 68 17.00 -3.81 -0.79
C ASN A 68 16.86 -2.59 0.15
N VAL A 69 15.97 -2.67 1.15
CA VAL A 69 15.72 -1.62 2.14
C VAL A 69 16.32 -2.01 3.48
N GLN A 70 17.11 -1.10 4.07
CA GLN A 70 17.66 -1.27 5.41
C GLN A 70 16.64 -0.81 6.44
N LEU A 71 15.96 -1.76 7.08
CA LEU A 71 15.03 -1.49 8.17
C LEU A 71 15.76 -1.45 9.52
N ASP A 72 15.47 -0.41 10.29
CA ASP A 72 15.90 -0.32 11.69
C ASP A 72 14.93 -1.09 12.60
N ARG A 73 15.50 -1.82 13.58
CA ARG A 73 14.74 -2.74 14.44
C ARG A 73 13.74 -2.00 15.31
N ASP A 74 14.16 -0.97 16.02
CA ASP A 74 13.28 -0.24 16.94
C ASP A 74 12.20 0.53 16.20
N SER A 75 12.57 1.08 15.03
CA SER A 75 11.65 1.76 14.14
C SER A 75 10.55 0.82 13.63
N ILE A 76 10.89 -0.37 13.13
CA ILE A 76 9.89 -1.30 12.59
C ILE A 76 9.02 -1.92 13.67
N VAL A 77 9.57 -2.26 14.85
CA VAL A 77 8.80 -2.78 15.99
C VAL A 77 7.76 -1.76 16.42
N SER A 78 8.17 -0.49 16.60
CA SER A 78 7.27 0.59 16.99
C SER A 78 6.19 0.83 15.94
N ALA A 79 6.57 0.78 14.66
CA ALA A 79 5.66 1.00 13.54
C ALA A 79 4.61 -0.13 13.42
N ILE A 80 5.03 -1.40 13.56
CA ILE A 80 4.12 -2.55 13.60
C ILE A 80 3.22 -2.48 14.84
N LEU A 81 3.77 -2.19 16.02
CA LEU A 81 3.00 -2.13 17.27
C LEU A 81 1.91 -1.04 17.22
N LYS A 82 2.18 0.11 16.60
CA LYS A 82 1.16 1.13 16.34
C LYS A 82 0.02 0.57 15.50
N LYS A 83 0.30 -0.23 14.47
CA LYS A 83 -0.72 -0.85 13.61
C LYS A 83 -1.46 -2.02 14.29
N VAL A 84 -0.80 -2.72 15.22
CA VAL A 84 -1.46 -3.71 16.10
C VAL A 84 -2.46 -3.01 17.02
N ASN A 85 -2.07 -1.90 17.66
CA ASN A 85 -2.95 -1.13 18.56
C ASN A 85 -4.15 -0.51 17.85
N VAL A 86 -3.99 -0.15 16.58
CA VAL A 86 -5.09 0.32 15.71
C VAL A 86 -6.02 -0.84 15.30
N GLY A 87 -5.63 -2.10 15.51
CA GLY A 87 -6.48 -3.28 15.33
C GLY A 87 -6.76 -3.67 13.87
N GLN A 88 -6.03 -3.12 12.91
CA GLN A 88 -6.43 -3.19 11.50
C GLN A 88 -5.63 -4.17 10.63
N THR A 89 -4.45 -4.64 11.04
CA THR A 89 -3.55 -5.32 10.08
C THR A 89 -2.60 -6.35 10.67
N PHE A 90 -2.05 -6.11 11.87
CA PHE A 90 -1.07 -7.01 12.48
C PHE A 90 -1.55 -7.51 13.84
N ILE A 91 -1.09 -8.70 14.21
CA ILE A 91 -1.21 -9.28 15.54
C ILE A 91 0.17 -9.64 16.07
N ARG A 92 0.34 -9.49 17.39
CA ARG A 92 1.53 -9.96 18.09
C ARG A 92 1.25 -11.35 18.64
N THR A 93 1.93 -12.35 18.09
CA THR A 93 1.78 -13.75 18.53
C THR A 93 2.79 -14.13 19.61
N ALA A 94 3.96 -13.49 19.63
CA ALA A 94 5.00 -13.72 20.64
C ALA A 94 5.89 -12.46 20.82
N PRO A 95 6.86 -12.46 21.76
CA PRO A 95 7.87 -11.40 21.84
C PRO A 95 8.57 -11.23 20.49
N ASN A 96 8.60 -9.98 20.00
CA ASN A 96 9.22 -9.62 18.72
C ASN A 96 8.77 -10.45 17.50
N THR A 97 7.58 -11.08 17.58
CA THR A 97 7.04 -11.94 16.53
C THR A 97 5.65 -11.46 16.16
N PHE A 98 5.46 -11.20 14.88
CA PHE A 98 4.27 -10.57 14.35
C PHE A 98 3.68 -11.44 13.24
N ALA A 99 2.37 -11.43 13.13
CA ALA A 99 1.63 -12.02 12.01
C ALA A 99 0.64 -11.00 11.46
N ILE A 100 0.16 -11.24 10.24
CA ILE A 100 -0.95 -10.48 9.69
C ILE A 100 -2.26 -11.11 10.15
N VAL A 101 -3.28 -10.28 10.38
CA VAL A 101 -4.66 -10.76 10.58
C VAL A 101 -5.14 -11.27 9.22
N GLN A 102 -4.84 -12.52 8.91
CA GLN A 102 -5.47 -13.20 7.78
C GLN A 102 -6.93 -13.43 8.18
N ALA A 103 -7.86 -12.94 7.36
CA ALA A 103 -9.19 -13.50 7.33
C ALA A 103 -9.01 -14.99 7.04
N GLU A 104 -9.32 -15.77 8.06
CA GLU A 104 -9.18 -17.20 8.14
C GLU A 104 -10.09 -17.84 7.08
N GLU A 105 -9.54 -18.17 5.90
CA GLU A 105 -10.08 -19.27 5.10
C GLU A 105 -9.66 -20.56 5.80
N ALA A 106 -10.49 -20.99 6.76
CA ALA A 106 -10.40 -22.32 7.34
C ALA A 106 -11.01 -23.36 6.37
N PRO A 107 -10.45 -24.59 6.31
CA PRO A 107 -10.87 -25.66 5.41
C PRO A 107 -12.25 -26.25 5.73
#